data_AF-A0A8T3Z0A2-F1
#
_entry.id   AF-A0A8T3Z0A2-F1
#
_cell.length_a   1.000
_cell.length_b   1.000
_cell.length_c   1.000
_cell.angle_alpha   90.00
_cell.angle_beta   90.00
_cell.angle_gamma   90.00
#
_symmetry.space_group_name_H-M   'P 1'
#
loop_
_entity.id
_entity.type
_entity.pdbx_description
1 polymer ?
#
loop_
_entity_poly.entity_id
_entity_poly.type
_entity_poly.pdbx_seq_one_letter_code
_entity_poly.pdbx_strand_id
1 'polypeptide(L)'
;MIGMIKLRKATFGDRKKAYQWLYYSDFSDFLNKLQGHTSGGIPSYEDFKKDYMDYFFDGSQLEDGCCFIICKKDGITEDLGVISYTSFHLLDKITEFDIWLKGLSYTGHGYGTRPR
;
A
#
# COMPACT_ATOMS: atom_id res chain seq x y z
N MET A 1 -1.01 -23.31 -13.54
CA MET A 1 -2.01 -22.22 -13.49
C MET A 1 -1.31 -20.97 -13.02
N ILE A 2 -1.54 -19.82 -13.65
CA ILE A 2 -1.02 -18.54 -13.13
C ILE A 2 -1.94 -18.17 -11.96
N GLY A 3 -1.38 -18.04 -10.74
CA GLY A 3 -2.13 -17.64 -9.56
C GLY A 3 -2.87 -16.32 -9.79
N MET A 4 -4.13 -16.23 -9.36
CA MET A 4 -4.98 -15.08 -9.60
C MET A 4 -4.67 -13.96 -8.60
N ILE A 5 -4.39 -12.76 -9.11
CA ILE A 5 -4.22 -11.55 -8.30
C ILE A 5 -5.60 -10.97 -7.94
N LYS A 6 -5.76 -10.58 -6.68
CA LYS A 6 -6.99 -9.99 -6.14
C LYS A 6 -6.67 -8.83 -5.21
N LEU A 7 -7.64 -7.94 -5.07
CA LEU A 7 -7.66 -6.92 -4.02
C LEU A 7 -8.69 -7.31 -2.97
N ARG A 8 -8.31 -7.26 -1.71
CA ARG A 8 -9.25 -7.30 -0.58
C ARG A 8 -9.16 -5.99 0.18
N LYS A 9 -10.28 -5.51 0.74
CA LYS A 9 -10.24 -4.34 1.64
C LYS A 9 -9.25 -4.62 2.78
N ALA A 10 -8.39 -3.65 3.06
CA ALA A 10 -7.52 -3.72 4.21
C ALA A 10 -8.35 -3.57 5.49
N THR A 11 -7.84 -4.10 6.58
CA THR A 11 -8.41 -3.95 7.92
C THR A 11 -7.42 -3.26 8.84
N PHE A 12 -7.81 -2.84 10.04
CA PHE A 12 -6.86 -2.33 11.04
C PHE A 12 -5.70 -3.29 11.31
N GLY A 13 -5.95 -4.61 11.24
CA GLY A 13 -4.90 -5.63 11.37
C GLY A 13 -3.85 -5.60 10.25
N ASP A 14 -4.18 -5.04 9.09
CA ASP A 14 -3.25 -4.90 7.98
C ASP A 14 -2.47 -3.57 8.00
N ARG A 15 -2.90 -2.55 8.77
CA ARG A 15 -2.20 -1.26 8.82
C ARG A 15 -0.73 -1.40 9.20
N LYS A 16 -0.43 -2.25 10.18
CA LYS A 16 0.95 -2.50 10.59
C LYS A 16 1.77 -3.20 9.49
N LYS A 17 1.16 -4.05 8.67
CA LYS A 17 1.84 -4.65 7.50
C LYS A 17 2.17 -3.57 6.46
N ALA A 18 1.22 -2.69 6.18
CA ALA A 18 1.38 -1.59 5.23
C ALA A 18 2.59 -0.70 5.62
N TYR A 19 2.65 -0.29 6.88
CA TYR A 19 3.79 0.43 7.47
C TYR A 19 5.12 -0.32 7.33
N GLN A 20 5.13 -1.61 7.67
CA GLN A 20 6.34 -2.45 7.58
C GLN A 20 6.84 -2.59 6.14
N TRP A 21 5.95 -2.79 5.18
CA TRP A 21 6.33 -2.93 3.77
C TRP A 21 6.84 -1.62 3.16
N LEU A 22 6.32 -0.47 3.59
CA LEU A 22 6.72 0.83 3.07
C LEU A 22 8.10 1.26 3.58
N TYR A 23 8.38 1.04 4.87
CA TYR A 23 9.59 1.59 5.50
C TYR A 23 10.66 0.58 5.89
N TYR A 24 10.34 -0.73 5.90
CA TYR A 24 11.25 -1.77 6.38
C TYR A 24 11.35 -2.98 5.43
N SER A 25 10.88 -2.85 4.18
CA SER A 25 11.18 -3.83 3.14
C SER A 25 12.62 -3.72 2.64
N ASP A 26 13.09 -4.75 1.94
CA ASP A 26 14.38 -4.79 1.24
C ASP A 26 14.53 -3.72 0.13
N PHE A 27 13.48 -2.95 -0.15
CA PHE A 27 13.50 -1.81 -1.06
C PHE A 27 13.39 -0.46 -0.34
N SER A 28 13.01 -0.43 0.94
CA SER A 28 12.67 0.81 1.65
C SER A 28 13.86 1.75 1.77
N ASP A 29 15.08 1.24 1.88
CA ASP A 29 16.31 2.05 1.89
C ASP A 29 16.46 2.91 0.63
N PHE A 30 16.03 2.40 -0.53
CA PHE A 30 16.06 3.16 -1.77
C PHE A 30 15.03 4.29 -1.73
N LEU A 31 13.78 3.98 -1.35
CA LEU A 31 12.71 4.98 -1.23
C LEU A 31 13.05 6.09 -0.22
N ASN A 32 13.57 5.71 0.94
CA ASN A 32 13.99 6.63 1.99
C ASN A 32 15.10 7.58 1.51
N LYS A 33 16.00 7.10 0.63
CA LYS A 33 17.06 7.94 0.04
C LYS A 33 16.54 8.82 -1.10
N LEU A 34 15.50 8.39 -1.82
CA LEU A 34 15.00 9.06 -3.02
C LEU A 34 14.17 10.32 -2.72
N GLN A 35 13.45 10.34 -1.60
CA GLN A 35 12.65 11.50 -1.19
C GLN A 35 13.47 12.69 -0.70
N GLY A 36 14.80 12.65 -0.81
CA GLY A 36 15.65 13.73 -0.29
C GLY A 36 15.49 13.90 1.22
N HIS A 37 15.15 12.83 1.97
CA HIS A 37 15.05 12.86 3.42
C HIS A 37 16.40 13.25 4.02
N THR A 38 16.56 14.55 4.21
CA THR A 38 17.58 15.15 5.04
C THR A 38 17.25 14.80 6.48
N SER A 39 18.05 13.92 7.08
CA SER A 39 18.24 13.76 8.54
C SER A 39 17.07 13.32 9.45
N GLY A 40 15.83 13.19 8.99
CA GLY A 40 14.66 12.93 9.85
C GLY A 40 14.43 11.49 10.35
N GLY A 41 15.11 10.49 9.78
CA GLY A 41 14.86 9.07 10.10
C GLY A 41 13.56 8.52 9.49
N ILE A 42 13.32 7.22 9.70
CA ILE A 42 12.08 6.55 9.27
C ILE A 42 10.92 7.05 10.15
N PRO A 43 9.76 7.43 9.57
CA PRO A 43 8.58 7.84 10.33
C PRO A 43 8.16 6.78 11.36
N SER A 44 7.67 7.21 12.52
CA SER A 44 7.12 6.27 13.51
C SER A 44 5.78 5.69 13.02
N TYR A 45 5.34 4.57 13.62
CA TYR A 45 4.02 4.02 13.31
C TYR A 45 2.88 4.99 13.65
N GLU A 46 3.05 5.83 14.67
CA GLU A 46 2.06 6.85 15.03
C GLU A 46 2.05 8.03 14.05
N ASP A 47 3.19 8.36 13.44
CA ASP A 47 3.23 9.35 12.36
C ASP A 47 2.59 8.79 11.09
N PHE A 48 2.89 7.54 10.74
CA PHE A 48 2.23 6.85 9.62
C PHE A 48 0.70 6.84 9.74
N LYS A 49 0.15 6.71 10.96
CA LYS A 49 -1.30 6.76 11.20
C LYS A 49 -1.93 8.13 10.90
N LYS A 50 -1.14 9.21 10.84
CA LYS A 50 -1.63 10.55 10.48
C LYS A 50 -1.85 10.66 8.98
N ASP A 51 -1.00 10.01 8.18
CA ASP A 51 -1.11 9.97 6.72
C ASP A 51 -2.09 8.87 6.26
N TYR A 52 -2.12 7.75 6.98
CA TYR A 52 -2.99 6.60 6.74
C TYR A 52 -4.00 6.43 7.87
N MET A 53 -4.96 7.34 7.91
CA MET A 53 -5.99 7.48 8.94
C MET A 53 -6.93 6.26 9.05
N ASP A 54 -7.82 6.28 10.05
CA ASP A 54 -8.75 5.17 10.33
C ASP A 54 -9.64 4.78 9.16
N TYR A 55 -10.15 5.76 8.42
CA TYR A 55 -11.02 5.52 7.28
C TYR A 55 -10.39 4.69 6.16
N PHE A 56 -9.06 4.69 6.02
CA PHE A 56 -8.37 3.84 5.05
C PHE A 56 -8.59 2.34 5.32
N PHE A 57 -8.86 1.95 6.58
CA PHE A 57 -8.85 0.56 7.03
C PHE A 57 -10.17 0.09 7.62
N ASP A 58 -11.12 0.98 7.89
CA ASP A 58 -12.48 0.63 8.32
C ASP A 58 -13.56 0.96 7.28
N GLY A 59 -13.21 1.73 6.24
CA GLY A 59 -14.14 2.13 5.19
C GLY A 59 -15.23 3.11 5.65
N SER A 60 -15.03 3.82 6.75
CA SER A 60 -15.95 4.84 7.26
C SER A 60 -16.08 6.07 6.36
N GLN A 61 -15.06 6.37 5.54
CA GLN A 61 -15.02 7.51 4.62
C GLN A 61 -14.45 7.10 3.25
N LEU A 62 -15.19 6.27 2.51
CA LEU A 62 -14.74 5.73 1.21
C LEU A 62 -14.54 6.81 0.13
N GLU A 63 -15.16 7.98 0.26
CA GLU A 63 -14.94 9.10 -0.66
C GLU A 63 -13.61 9.82 -0.40
N ASP A 64 -13.03 9.68 0.79
CA ASP A 64 -11.78 10.33 1.19
C ASP A 64 -10.55 9.46 0.92
N GLY A 65 -10.68 8.15 1.10
CA GLY A 65 -9.63 7.19 0.79
C GLY A 65 -9.91 5.76 1.25
N CYS A 66 -9.15 4.80 0.72
CA CYS A 66 -9.23 3.40 1.14
C CYS A 66 -7.95 2.63 0.82
N CYS A 67 -7.57 1.70 1.69
CA CYS A 67 -6.51 0.73 1.48
C CYS A 67 -7.05 -0.64 1.07
N PHE A 68 -6.33 -1.31 0.17
CA PHE A 68 -6.53 -2.69 -0.21
C PHE A 68 -5.22 -3.46 -0.11
N ILE A 69 -5.33 -4.74 0.26
CA ILE A 69 -4.22 -5.68 0.19
C ILE A 69 -4.24 -6.37 -1.16
N ILE A 70 -3.09 -6.35 -1.83
CA ILE A 70 -2.82 -7.10 -3.05
C ILE A 70 -2.53 -8.53 -2.62
N CYS A 71 -3.34 -9.48 -3.06
CA CYS A 71 -3.20 -10.89 -2.72
C CYS A 71 -3.03 -11.75 -3.96
N LYS A 72 -2.20 -12.79 -3.88
CA LYS A 72 -2.13 -13.88 -4.85
C LYS A 72 -2.85 -15.10 -4.30
N LYS A 73 -3.77 -15.66 -5.08
CA LYS A 73 -4.44 -16.91 -4.74
C LYS A 73 -3.89 -18.05 -5.59
N ASP A 74 -3.16 -18.95 -4.95
CA ASP A 74 -2.69 -20.21 -5.53
C ASP A 74 -2.62 -21.28 -4.43
N GLY A 75 -3.77 -21.92 -4.17
CA GLY A 75 -3.97 -22.78 -2.99
C GLY A 75 -4.13 -21.96 -1.71
N ILE A 76 -3.04 -21.36 -1.22
CA ILE A 76 -3.01 -20.47 -0.06
C ILE A 76 -3.00 -19.01 -0.55
N THR A 77 -3.70 -18.13 0.17
CA THR A 77 -3.67 -16.69 -0.12
C THR A 77 -2.38 -16.09 0.44
N GLU A 78 -1.55 -15.51 -0.44
CA GLU A 78 -0.37 -14.76 -0.06
C GLU A 78 -0.62 -13.26 -0.22
N ASP A 79 -0.32 -12.47 0.82
CA ASP A 79 -0.32 -11.02 0.74
C ASP A 79 0.99 -10.53 0.09
N LEU A 80 0.88 -9.71 -0.96
CA LEU A 80 2.00 -9.24 -1.78
C LEU A 80 2.37 -7.78 -1.53
N GLY A 81 1.43 -6.97 -1.04
CA GLY A 81 1.61 -5.52 -0.92
C GLY A 81 0.29 -4.79 -0.63
N VAL A 82 0.36 -3.47 -0.72
CA VAL A 82 -0.77 -2.55 -0.56
C VAL A 82 -0.98 -1.74 -1.82
N ILE A 83 -2.24 -1.46 -2.12
CA ILE A 83 -2.66 -0.35 -2.97
C ILE A 83 -3.64 0.51 -2.17
N SER A 84 -3.48 1.82 -2.21
CA SER A 84 -4.40 2.77 -1.62
C SER A 84 -4.80 3.83 -2.62
N TYR A 85 -5.94 4.46 -2.36
CA TYR A 85 -6.32 5.68 -3.03
C TYR A 85 -6.65 6.76 -1.99
N THR A 86 -6.37 8.00 -2.34
CA THR A 86 -6.62 9.19 -1.52
C THR A 86 -7.28 10.26 -2.38
N SER A 87 -8.35 10.88 -1.90
CA SER A 87 -9.12 11.88 -2.66
C SER A 87 -9.47 13.13 -1.85
N PHE A 88 -9.37 13.12 -0.51
CA PHE A 88 -9.87 14.20 0.37
C PHE A 88 -9.32 15.61 0.08
N HIS A 89 -8.12 15.71 -0.50
CA HIS A 89 -7.45 16.99 -0.81
C HIS A 89 -7.35 17.26 -2.32
N LEU A 90 -8.01 16.46 -3.14
CA LEU A 90 -7.95 16.53 -4.60
C LEU A 90 -9.22 17.14 -5.17
N LEU A 91 -9.16 17.49 -6.45
CA LEU A 91 -10.33 17.93 -7.19
C LEU A 91 -11.36 16.79 -7.28
N ASP A 92 -12.63 17.17 -7.41
CA ASP A 92 -13.71 16.20 -7.63
C ASP A 92 -13.36 15.24 -8.78
N LYS A 93 -13.62 13.95 -8.55
CA LYS A 93 -13.33 12.82 -9.47
C LYS A 93 -11.85 12.61 -9.79
N ILE A 94 -10.93 13.19 -9.01
CA ILE A 94 -9.51 12.86 -9.05
C ILE A 94 -9.13 12.12 -7.78
N THR A 95 -8.37 11.04 -7.94
CA THR A 95 -7.74 10.35 -6.82
C THR A 95 -6.27 10.13 -7.12
N GLU A 96 -5.45 10.18 -6.08
CA GLU A 96 -4.09 9.70 -6.10
C GLU A 96 -4.09 8.20 -5.74
N PHE A 97 -3.17 7.44 -6.34
CA PHE A 97 -2.97 6.03 -6.03
C PHE A 97 -1.54 5.80 -5.55
N ASP A 98 -1.39 5.15 -4.40
CA ASP A 98 -0.12 4.66 -3.91
C ASP A 98 -0.09 3.13 -3.98
N ILE A 99 1.03 2.58 -4.43
CA ILE A 99 1.24 1.14 -4.51
C ILE A 99 2.64 0.83 -4.00
N TRP A 100 2.73 -0.11 -3.06
CA TRP A 100 4.01 -0.68 -2.67
C TRP A 100 3.89 -2.18 -2.36
N LEU A 101 4.96 -2.91 -2.66
CA LEU A 101 5.03 -4.34 -2.44
C LEU A 101 5.78 -4.64 -1.14
N LYS A 102 5.54 -5.85 -0.62
CA LYS A 102 6.19 -6.38 0.58
C LYS A 102 7.72 -6.47 0.46
N GLY A 103 8.24 -6.56 -0.76
CA GLY A 103 9.67 -6.55 -1.03
C GLY A 103 10.01 -6.78 -2.51
N LEU A 104 11.30 -6.76 -2.84
CA LEU A 104 11.83 -6.83 -4.19
C LEU A 104 11.47 -8.14 -4.90
N SER A 105 11.46 -9.26 -4.17
CA SER A 105 11.09 -10.58 -4.73
C SER A 105 9.67 -10.64 -5.29
N TYR A 106 8.82 -9.66 -4.96
CA TYR A 106 7.45 -9.52 -5.45
C TYR A 106 7.32 -8.63 -6.69
N THR A 107 8.41 -7.99 -7.13
CA THR A 107 8.47 -7.13 -8.32
C THR A 107 8.77 -7.92 -9.60
N GLY A 108 8.56 -7.33 -10.78
CA GLY A 108 8.99 -7.91 -12.06
C GLY A 108 8.16 -9.10 -12.60
N HIS A 109 7.11 -9.51 -11.88
CA HIS A 109 6.26 -10.67 -12.27
C HIS A 109 5.07 -10.32 -13.16
N GLY A 110 4.88 -9.04 -13.50
CA GLY A 110 3.73 -8.60 -14.28
C GLY A 110 2.38 -8.79 -13.55
N TYR A 111 2.36 -8.63 -12.22
CA TYR A 111 1.12 -8.70 -11.42
C TYR A 111 0.17 -7.51 -11.65
N GLY A 112 0.65 -6.43 -12.27
CA GLY A 112 -0.21 -5.38 -12.79
C GLY A 112 -1.07 -5.89 -13.94
N THR A 113 -2.28 -5.34 -14.07
CA THR A 113 -3.14 -5.65 -15.21
C THR A 113 -2.56 -5.05 -16.49
N ARG A 114 -2.66 -5.77 -17.62
CA ARG A 114 -2.45 -5.14 -18.93
C ARG A 114 -3.49 -4.02 -19.11
N PRO A 115 -3.12 -2.87 -19.69
CA PRO A 115 -4.10 -1.89 -20.16
C PRO A 115 -5.11 -2.62 -21.05
N ARG A 116 -6.39 -2.38 -20.83
CA ARG A 116 -7.46 -2.84 -21.73
C ARG A 116 -7.62 -1.85 -22.88
#